data_AF-A0A975LFD6-F1
#
_entry.id   AF-A0A975LFD6-F1
#
_cell.length_a   1.000
_cell.length_b   1.000
_cell.length_c   1.000
_cell.angle_alpha   90.00
_cell.angle_beta   90.00
_cell.angle_gamma   90.00
#
_symmetry.space_group_name_H-M   'P 1'
#
loop_
_entity.id
_entity.type
_entity.pdbx_description
1 polymer ?
#
loop_
_entity_poly.entity_id
_entity_poly.type
_entity_poly.pdbx_seq_one_letter_code
_entity_poly.pdbx_strand_id
1 'polypeptide(L)' 'MGMLAALKLLKVLQSGNKFTRQELANKLEIPERNITHYVSQCKLAGFDIKVKRGHDHYYQFVGDRR' A
#
# COMPACT_ATOMS: atom_id res chain seq x y z
N MET A 1 3.41 1.94 17.02
CA MET A 1 3.88 2.85 15.94
C MET A 1 3.52 2.40 14.50
N GLY A 2 2.84 1.26 14.27
CA GLY A 2 2.56 0.78 12.89
C GLY A 2 1.32 1.34 12.18
N MET A 3 0.32 1.80 12.92
CA MET A 3 -1.01 2.16 12.35
C MET A 3 -0.98 3.45 11.52
N LEU A 4 -0.16 4.44 11.91
CA LEU A 4 -0.02 5.72 11.20
C LEU A 4 0.57 5.54 9.80
N ALA A 5 1.52 4.62 9.63
CA ALA A 5 2.15 4.35 8.35
C ALA A 5 1.20 3.64 7.38
N ALA A 6 0.36 2.72 7.87
CA ALA A 6 -0.68 2.07 7.07
C ALA A 6 -1.72 3.07 6.55
N LEU A 7 -2.16 4.02 7.39
CA LEU A 7 -3.07 5.08 6.97
C LEU A 7 -2.45 6.01 5.92
N LYS A 8 -1.18 6.39 6.08
CA LYS A 8 -0.46 7.17 5.06
C LYS A 8 -0.34 6.40 3.74
N LEU A 9 -0.02 5.11 3.80
CA LEU A 9 0.04 4.24 2.62
C LEU A 9 -1.30 4.18 1.90
N LEU A 10 -2.39 4.00 2.64
CA LEU A 10 -3.73 4.02 2.07
C LEU A 10 -4.02 5.35 1.37
N LYS A 11 -3.72 6.49 2.01
CA LYS A 11 -3.92 7.82 1.41
C LYS A 11 -3.15 8.00 0.10
N VAL A 12 -1.93 7.47 0.00
CA VAL A 12 -1.14 7.47 -1.24
C VAL A 12 -1.81 6.61 -2.31
N LEU A 13 -2.22 5.39 -1.97
CA LEU A 13 -2.86 4.48 -2.91
C LEU A 13 -4.26 4.95 -3.36
N GLN A 14 -5.00 5.66 -2.51
CA GLN A 14 -6.32 6.24 -2.84
C GLN A 14 -6.28 7.27 -3.98
N SER A 15 -5.10 7.73 -4.39
CA SER A 15 -4.95 8.54 -5.62
C SER A 15 -5.30 7.76 -6.91
N GLY A 16 -5.58 6.46 -6.82
CA GLY A 16 -5.96 5.60 -7.96
C GLY A 16 -4.78 5.13 -8.81
N ASN A 17 -3.58 5.66 -8.54
CA ASN A 17 -2.35 5.33 -9.23
C ASN A 17 -1.79 3.97 -8.79
N LYS A 18 -1.01 3.37 -9.70
CA LYS A 18 -0.21 2.19 -9.41
C LYS A 18 1.14 2.66 -8.87
N PHE A 19 1.59 2.05 -7.78
CA PHE A 19 2.90 2.35 -7.21
C PHE A 19 3.70 1.07 -7.03
N THR A 20 4.98 1.13 -7.37
CA THR A 20 5.95 0.11 -7.02
C THR A 20 6.25 0.15 -5.52
N ARG A 21 6.89 -0.91 -5.01
CA ARG A 21 7.32 -0.96 -3.61
C ARG A 21 8.28 0.19 -3.27
N GLN A 22 9.21 0.48 -4.16
CA GLN A 22 10.21 1.54 -4.00
C GLN A 22 9.56 2.93 -3.98
N GLU A 23 8.60 3.21 -4.87
CA GLU A 23 7.87 4.49 -4.87
C GLU A 23 7.09 4.70 -3.58
N LEU A 24 6.45 3.66 -3.05
CA LEU A 24 5.75 3.74 -1.77
C LEU A 24 6.73 3.97 -0.62
N ALA A 25 7.87 3.28 -0.60
CA ALA A 25 8.90 3.47 0.41
C ALA A 25 9.45 4.90 0.41
N ASN A 26 9.74 5.45 -0.77
CA ASN A 26 10.21 6.82 -0.93
C ASN A 26 9.16 7.86 -0.51
N LYS A 27 7.90 7.69 -0.92
CA LYS A 27 6.81 8.62 -0.56
C LYS A 27 6.47 8.62 0.93
N LEU A 28 6.63 7.48 1.57
CA LEU A 28 6.28 7.29 2.98
C LEU A 28 7.50 7.40 3.90
N GLU A 29 8.70 7.55 3.35
CA GLU A 29 9.98 7.60 4.05
C GLU A 29 10.17 6.41 5.01
N ILE A 30 9.84 5.20 4.53
CA ILE A 30 9.91 3.96 5.31
C ILE A 30 10.67 2.86 4.55
N PRO A 31 11.23 1.87 5.26
CA PRO A 31 11.84 0.72 4.63
C PRO A 31 10.86 -0.06 3.75
N GLU A 32 11.29 -0.43 2.54
CA GLU A 32 10.53 -1.24 1.59
C GLU A 32 9.96 -2.53 2.19
N ARG A 33 10.72 -3.17 3.10
CA ARG A 33 10.30 -4.38 3.83
C ARG A 33 8.99 -4.19 4.61
N ASN A 34 8.69 -2.96 5.05
CA ASN A 34 7.49 -2.66 5.82
C ASN A 34 6.25 -2.46 4.93
N ILE A 35 6.42 -2.20 3.63
CA ILE A 35 5.31 -1.94 2.69
C ILE A 35 4.34 -3.12 2.66
N THR A 36 4.86 -4.34 2.55
CA THR A 36 4.01 -5.53 2.52
C THR A 36 3.27 -5.75 3.84
N HIS A 37 3.91 -5.48 4.97
CA HIS A 37 3.26 -5.53 6.27
C HIS A 37 2.10 -4.53 6.37
N TYR A 38 2.33 -3.27 5.97
CA TYR A 38 1.30 -2.23 5.99
C TYR A 38 0.15 -2.48 5.00
N VAL A 39 0.45 -3.01 3.81
CA VAL A 39 -0.58 -3.43 2.85
C VAL A 39 -1.46 -4.53 3.45
N SER A 40 -0.87 -5.51 4.15
CA SER A 40 -1.65 -6.53 4.87
C SER A 40 -2.54 -5.91 5.95
N GLN A 41 -2.03 -4.95 6.71
CA GLN A 41 -2.83 -4.22 7.71
C GLN A 41 -4.02 -3.48 7.08
N CYS A 42 -3.83 -2.81 5.94
CA CYS A 42 -4.92 -2.16 5.22
C CYS A 42 -5.98 -3.17 4.74
N LYS A 43 -5.57 -4.34 4.24
CA LYS A 43 -6.50 -5.41 3.85
C LYS A 43 -7.31 -5.94 5.03
N LEU A 44 -6.66 -6.15 6.18
CA LEU A 44 -7.33 -6.56 7.41
C LEU A 44 -8.33 -5.50 7.92
N ALA A 45 -8.07 -4.21 7.66
CA ALA A 45 -8.98 -3.14 8.01
C ALA A 45 -10.22 -3.03 7.07
N GLY A 46 -10.23 -3.77 5.95
CA GLY A 46 -11.33 -3.81 4.98
C GLY A 46 -11.05 -3.11 3.64
N PHE A 47 -9.84 -2.58 3.43
CA PHE A 47 -9.49 -1.91 2.18
C PHE A 47 -9.00 -2.92 1.13
N ASP A 48 -9.55 -2.86 -0.09
CA ASP A 48 -9.11 -3.72 -1.17
C ASP A 48 -7.90 -3.11 -1.91
N ILE A 49 -6.77 -3.81 -1.81
CA ILE A 49 -5.50 -3.41 -2.45
C ILE A 49 -5.06 -4.54 -3.38
N LYS A 50 -5.05 -4.25 -4.67
CA LYS A 50 -4.51 -5.15 -5.69
C LYS A 50 -3.00 -5.13 -5.62
N VAL A 51 -2.41 -6.32 -5.61
CA VAL A 51 -0.96 -6.52 -5.67
C VAL A 51 -0.69 -7.39 -6.90
N LYS A 52 -0.04 -6.83 -7.92
CA LYS A 52 0.46 -7.62 -9.05
C LYS A 52 1.88 -8.03 -8.74
N ARG A 53 2.21 -9.31 -8.89
CA ARG A 53 3.57 -9.84 -8.78
C ARG A 53 4.09 -10.19 -10.17
N GLY A 54 5.39 -10.03 -10.41
CA GLY A 54 6.04 -10.30 -11.70
C GLY A 54 6.90 -9.12 -12.17
N HIS A 55 7.15 -9.05 -13.48
CA HIS A 55 7.96 -8.00 -14.12
C HIS A 55 7.49 -6.58 -13.75
N ASP A 56 6.18 -6.39 -13.57
CA ASP A 56 5.55 -5.14 -13.12
C ASP A 56 4.94 -5.33 -11.72
N HIS A 57 5.78 -5.38 -10.68
CA HIS A 57 5.31 -5.46 -9.31
C HIS A 57 4.76 -4.11 -8.84
N TYR A 58 3.43 -4.00 -8.71
CA TYR A 58 2.76 -2.80 -8.25
C TYR A 58 1.66 -3.06 -7.22
N TYR A 59 1.33 -2.01 -6.49
CA TYR A 59 0.25 -1.90 -5.52
C TYR A 59 -0.75 -0.84 -6.02
N GLN A 60 -2.05 -1.15 -5.95
CA GLN A 60 -3.11 -0.24 -6.37
C GLN A 60 -4.31 -0.38 -5.43
N PHE A 61 -4.86 0.75 -5.00
CA PHE A 61 -6.15 0.76 -4.31
C PHE A 61 -7.27 0.46 -5.30
N VAL A 62 -8.15 -0.48 -4.96
CA VAL A 62 -9.29 -0.89 -5.79
C VAL A 62 -10.58 -0.27 -5.26
N GLY A 63 -10.75 -0.27 -3.94
CA GLY A 63 -11.94 0.25 -3.30
C GLY A 63 -12.00 -0.10 -1.82
N ASP A 64 -13.01 0.44 -1.15
CA ASP A 64 -13.38 0.00 0.19
C ASP A 64 -14.34 -1.19 0.06
N ARG A 65 -14.16 -2.22 0.89
CA ARG A 65 -15.04 -3.40 0.90
C ARG A 65 -16.14 -3.29 1.95
N ARG A 66 -16.30 -2.12 2.57
CA ARG A 66 -17.34 -1.78 3.56
C ARG A 66 -18.63 -1.30 2.92
#